data_AF-A0A8J4BIL5-F1
#
_entry.id   AF-A0A8J4BIL5-F1
#
_cell.length_a   1.000
_cell.length_b   1.000
_cell.length_c   1.000
_cell.angle_alpha   90.00
_cell.angle_beta   90.00
_cell.angle_gamma   90.00
#
_symmetry.space_group_name_H-M   'P 1'
#
loop_
_entity.id
_entity.type
_entity.pdbx_description
1 polymer ?
#
loop_
_entity_poly.entity_id
_entity_poly.type
_entity_poly.pdbx_seq_one_letter_code
_entity_poly.pdbx_strand_id
1 'polypeptide(L)'
;MPDLPSRSASPLQLGPVSRLFFLLFLVLLLRLPQRPLAWRRPLQDADLVIVRGTCTSRLDLAHATGRAARRINSTDLRILYVLEDADKAQQLQDRFGSSLNETYLVWPDRPDPKKPGDTRVAMAPWLAHDALGESYKWILFGDDDTFFFVDGVKALLREYDHNLPYIVTDAIWHKRRRNLMEAPRCLPCHVTPAFRQAASIRSDTDKPTKTAATASGADSGSDGDSDGDSSSWIMPPQGCPCTPHLACEFTLNVTGIGRRSRPMVWSPESKLWGFPPDYPTKCDYPHFHGGSGVLISVGAMRQVPYSEAMRCYYDNVDKRTAKLESLKGSAHGDRMTSLCFWLHGVALTDPGLSLALGETTYIGNRVMDARTANPKALEEAASGTLPSNNWVWSILTMAAAHLGHHPGASELAWQLGKLYPEARRAAVRSLRLQGLWGRGDLDAQLVQQGLSWVKGRWVFDNTRATKAEDQDREGVSPGSGDWTSAESEAGAQRRGENGAGDMGGITTAY
;
A
#
# COMPACT_ATOMS: atom_id res chain seq x y z
N MET A 1 24.06 -50.54 -31.43
CA MET A 1 23.69 -49.95 -30.12
C MET A 1 23.77 -51.06 -29.09
N PRO A 2 24.57 -50.92 -28.02
CA PRO A 2 24.76 -51.99 -27.03
C PRO A 2 23.67 -51.98 -25.96
N ASP A 3 23.36 -53.17 -25.44
CA ASP A 3 22.33 -53.46 -24.44
C ASP A 3 22.61 -52.80 -23.09
N LEU A 4 21.57 -52.16 -22.52
CA LEU A 4 21.56 -51.67 -21.15
C LEU A 4 21.12 -52.79 -20.19
N PRO A 5 21.80 -52.99 -19.05
CA PRO A 5 21.45 -54.02 -18.09
C PRO A 5 20.23 -53.60 -17.25
N SER A 6 19.21 -54.45 -17.21
CA SER A 6 18.07 -54.33 -16.31
C SER A 6 18.49 -54.60 -14.85
N ARG A 7 18.74 -53.53 -14.09
CA ARG A 7 18.90 -53.63 -12.63
C ARG A 7 17.52 -53.67 -11.97
N SER A 8 17.06 -54.87 -11.60
CA SER A 8 15.97 -55.05 -10.64
C SER A 8 16.46 -54.62 -9.25
N ALA A 9 16.11 -53.40 -8.83
CA ALA A 9 16.33 -52.96 -7.47
C ALA A 9 15.44 -53.80 -6.54
N SER A 10 16.06 -54.68 -5.76
CA SER A 10 15.36 -55.42 -4.70
C SER A 10 14.87 -54.44 -3.64
N PRO A 11 13.62 -54.56 -3.16
CA PRO A 11 13.10 -53.68 -2.13
C PRO A 11 13.96 -53.80 -0.88
N LEU A 12 14.47 -52.65 -0.40
CA LEU A 12 15.19 -52.54 0.87
C LEU A 12 14.35 -53.18 1.98
N GLN A 13 14.75 -54.37 2.42
CA GLN A 13 14.16 -55.03 3.57
C GLN A 13 14.63 -54.29 4.84
N LEU A 14 13.87 -53.27 5.24
CA LEU A 14 14.02 -52.64 6.54
C LEU A 14 13.74 -53.70 7.62
N GLY A 15 14.73 -53.91 8.50
CA GLY A 15 14.61 -54.81 9.65
C GLY A 15 13.49 -54.39 10.61
N PRO A 16 13.05 -55.30 11.50
CA PRO A 16 11.86 -55.10 12.34
C PRO A 16 11.94 -53.84 13.21
N VAL A 17 13.13 -53.48 13.69
CA VAL A 17 13.36 -52.27 14.51
C VAL A 17 13.17 -50.99 13.67
N SER A 18 13.65 -50.97 12.42
CA SER A 18 13.47 -49.83 11.52
C SER A 18 12.02 -49.67 11.07
N ARG A 19 11.25 -50.76 10.94
CA ARG A 19 9.80 -50.69 10.67
C ARG A 19 9.03 -50.08 11.83
N LEU A 20 9.39 -50.43 13.06
CA LEU A 20 8.76 -49.87 14.26
C LEU A 20 9.07 -48.37 14.39
N PHE A 21 10.32 -47.94 14.16
CA PHE A 21 10.67 -46.51 14.14
C PHE A 21 9.98 -45.75 13.02
N PHE A 22 9.88 -46.33 11.82
CA PHE A 22 9.19 -45.69 10.70
C PHE A 22 7.69 -45.56 10.97
N LEU A 23 7.05 -46.58 11.56
CA LEU A 23 5.65 -46.54 11.99
C LEU A 23 5.43 -45.54 13.13
N LEU A 24 6.31 -45.48 14.13
CA LEU A 24 6.24 -44.49 15.21
C LEU A 24 6.44 -43.07 14.70
N PHE A 25 7.35 -42.86 13.76
CA PHE A 25 7.56 -41.57 13.11
C PHE A 25 6.37 -41.16 12.23
N LEU A 26 5.76 -42.10 11.50
CA LEU A 26 4.52 -41.86 10.75
C LEU A 26 3.34 -41.57 11.68
N VAL A 27 3.20 -42.32 12.78
CA VAL A 27 2.18 -42.05 13.80
C VAL A 27 2.43 -40.72 14.49
N LEU A 28 3.68 -40.32 14.74
CA LEU A 28 4.01 -38.99 15.26
C LEU A 28 3.72 -37.91 14.23
N LEU A 29 4.02 -38.09 12.94
CA LEU A 29 3.68 -37.13 11.88
C LEU A 29 2.17 -37.02 11.65
N LEU A 30 1.43 -38.11 11.83
CA LEU A 30 -0.04 -38.15 11.73
C LEU A 30 -0.73 -37.69 13.03
N ARG A 31 -0.04 -37.71 14.17
CA ARG A 31 -0.54 -37.22 15.48
C ARG A 31 0.00 -35.86 15.88
N LEU A 32 1.02 -35.34 15.20
CA LEU A 32 1.26 -33.91 15.18
C LEU A 32 -0.08 -33.33 14.76
N PRO A 33 -0.71 -32.46 15.56
CA PRO A 33 -1.88 -31.76 15.10
C PRO A 33 -1.38 -30.97 13.89
N GLN A 34 -1.61 -31.52 12.69
CA GLN A 34 -2.00 -30.70 11.57
C GLN A 34 -3.25 -30.02 12.10
N ARG A 35 -3.06 -28.94 12.87
CA ARG A 35 -4.11 -27.95 13.04
C ARG A 35 -4.42 -27.65 11.59
N PRO A 36 -5.56 -28.14 11.03
CA PRO A 36 -5.95 -27.69 9.72
C PRO A 36 -5.81 -26.19 9.83
N LEU A 37 -5.03 -25.56 8.94
CA LEU A 37 -4.91 -24.10 8.85
C LEU A 37 -6.33 -23.59 9.08
N ALA A 38 -6.62 -23.17 10.32
CA ALA A 38 -8.00 -23.18 10.79
C ALA A 38 -8.64 -22.17 9.89
N TRP A 39 -9.49 -22.64 8.96
CA TRP A 39 -9.93 -21.86 7.81
C TRP A 39 -10.37 -20.53 8.38
N ARG A 40 -9.53 -19.50 8.21
CA ARG A 40 -9.70 -18.27 8.98
C ARG A 40 -11.07 -17.78 8.56
N ARG A 41 -11.99 -17.68 9.53
CA ARG A 41 -13.33 -17.19 9.25
C ARG A 41 -13.16 -15.92 8.41
N PRO A 42 -13.85 -15.80 7.26
CA PRO A 42 -13.75 -14.60 6.44
C PRO A 42 -13.96 -13.36 7.32
N LEU A 43 -13.13 -12.34 7.15
CA LEU A 43 -13.29 -11.08 7.87
C LEU A 43 -14.72 -10.56 7.69
N GLN A 44 -15.35 -10.19 8.80
CA GLN A 44 -16.68 -9.59 8.83
C GLN A 44 -16.56 -8.07 9.00
N ASP A 45 -17.63 -7.34 8.73
CA ASP A 45 -17.67 -5.89 8.95
C ASP A 45 -17.41 -5.55 10.43
N ALA A 46 -17.91 -6.37 11.35
CA ALA A 46 -17.64 -6.26 12.79
C ALA A 46 -16.17 -6.47 13.18
N ASP A 47 -15.34 -7.08 12.33
CA ASP A 47 -13.90 -7.22 12.58
C ASP A 47 -13.11 -5.93 12.29
N LEU A 48 -13.78 -4.93 11.70
CA LEU A 48 -13.17 -3.70 11.21
C LEU A 48 -13.73 -2.50 11.98
N VAL A 49 -12.91 -1.46 12.12
CA VAL A 49 -13.35 -0.15 12.60
C VAL A 49 -12.72 0.95 11.74
N ILE A 50 -13.54 1.86 11.21
CA ILE A 50 -13.03 3.09 10.56
C ILE A 50 -12.77 4.12 11.66
N VAL A 51 -11.58 4.72 11.66
CA VAL A 51 -11.17 5.70 12.67
C VAL A 51 -10.75 7.00 12.00
N ARG A 52 -11.32 8.12 12.43
CA ARG A 52 -11.07 9.45 11.85
C ARG A 52 -10.90 10.51 12.93
N GLY A 53 -9.83 11.29 12.85
CA GLY A 53 -9.82 12.63 13.44
C GLY A 53 -10.47 13.59 12.45
N THR A 54 -11.43 14.40 12.90
CA THR A 54 -12.08 15.41 12.05
C THR A 54 -12.41 16.66 12.86
N CYS A 55 -13.04 17.65 12.26
CA CYS A 55 -13.60 18.78 12.99
C CYS A 55 -15.04 19.08 12.63
N THR A 56 -15.70 19.91 13.44
CA THR A 56 -17.11 20.24 13.28
C THR A 56 -17.41 20.80 11.89
N SER A 57 -16.51 21.59 11.31
CA SER A 57 -16.66 22.16 9.96
C SER A 57 -16.45 21.14 8.83
N ARG A 58 -15.85 19.97 9.10
CA ARG A 58 -15.61 18.89 8.13
C ARG A 58 -16.44 17.64 8.41
N LEU A 59 -17.34 17.70 9.39
CA LEU A 59 -18.09 16.55 9.87
C LEU A 59 -18.96 15.89 8.79
N ASP A 60 -19.54 16.67 7.88
CA ASP A 60 -20.35 16.12 6.78
C ASP A 60 -19.50 15.27 5.82
N LEU A 61 -18.27 15.69 5.56
CA LEU A 61 -17.33 14.92 4.75
C LEU A 61 -16.90 13.65 5.49
N ALA A 62 -16.54 13.77 6.79
CA ALA A 62 -16.19 12.62 7.62
C ALA A 62 -17.32 11.58 7.68
N HIS A 63 -18.57 12.04 7.86
CA HIS A 63 -19.74 11.19 7.85
C HIS A 63 -19.96 10.54 6.48
N ALA A 64 -19.82 11.29 5.39
CA ALA A 64 -20.00 10.75 4.04
C ALA A 64 -18.95 9.65 3.76
N THR A 65 -17.67 9.93 3.98
CA THR A 65 -16.59 8.97 3.72
C THR A 65 -16.62 7.77 4.66
N GLY A 66 -17.11 7.93 5.90
CA GLY A 66 -17.32 6.83 6.84
C GLY A 66 -18.53 5.97 6.49
N ARG A 67 -19.69 6.60 6.25
CA ARG A 67 -20.98 5.90 6.11
C ARG A 67 -21.21 5.34 4.71
N ALA A 68 -20.70 5.98 3.66
CA ALA A 68 -20.82 5.48 2.29
C ALA A 68 -20.05 4.15 2.07
N ALA A 69 -19.10 3.82 2.96
CA ALA A 69 -18.39 2.55 2.97
C ALA A 69 -19.25 1.38 3.48
N ARG A 70 -20.38 1.66 4.15
CA ARG A 70 -21.28 0.63 4.68
C ARG A 70 -22.03 -0.06 3.54
N ARG A 71 -22.21 -1.37 3.68
CA ARG A 71 -23.20 -2.10 2.89
C ARG A 71 -24.59 -1.57 3.25
N ILE A 72 -25.48 -1.53 2.26
CA ILE A 72 -26.88 -1.16 2.45
C ILE A 72 -27.45 -2.01 3.60
N ASN A 73 -27.98 -1.34 4.62
CA ASN A 73 -28.56 -1.91 5.84
C ASN A 73 -27.59 -2.62 6.82
N SER A 74 -26.27 -2.46 6.68
CA SER A 74 -25.30 -2.97 7.66
C SER A 74 -24.89 -1.90 8.66
N THR A 75 -25.07 -2.17 9.95
CA THR A 75 -24.50 -1.40 11.07
C THR A 75 -23.35 -2.12 11.76
N ASP A 76 -22.95 -3.29 11.27
CA ASP A 76 -21.87 -4.08 11.86
C ASP A 76 -20.52 -3.37 11.75
N LEU A 77 -20.33 -2.56 10.69
CA LEU A 77 -19.14 -1.74 10.52
C LEU A 77 -19.17 -0.56 11.49
N ARG A 78 -18.27 -0.61 12.46
CA ARG A 78 -18.05 0.44 13.45
C ARG A 78 -17.31 1.61 12.82
N ILE A 79 -17.70 2.81 13.23
CA ILE A 79 -16.99 4.04 12.86
C ILE A 79 -16.76 4.87 14.11
N LEU A 80 -15.54 5.33 14.29
CA LEU A 80 -15.15 6.19 15.39
C LEU A 80 -14.64 7.52 14.87
N TYR A 81 -15.25 8.59 15.35
CA TYR A 81 -14.88 9.96 15.08
C TYR A 81 -14.26 10.58 16.33
N VAL A 82 -13.16 11.30 16.15
CA VAL A 82 -12.58 12.14 17.20
C VAL A 82 -12.75 13.60 16.80
N LEU A 83 -13.36 14.40 17.68
CA LEU A 83 -13.71 15.80 17.46
C LEU A 83 -12.98 16.73 18.45
N GLU A 84 -12.87 18.01 18.11
CA GLU A 84 -12.39 19.07 19.02
C GLU A 84 -13.45 19.50 20.04
N ASP A 85 -14.73 19.40 19.69
CA ASP A 85 -15.85 19.95 20.45
C ASP A 85 -16.55 18.84 21.26
N ALA A 86 -16.51 18.97 22.58
CA ALA A 86 -17.08 17.99 23.51
C ALA A 86 -18.60 17.95 23.48
N ASP A 87 -19.25 19.11 23.42
CA ASP A 87 -20.71 19.20 23.40
C ASP A 87 -21.24 18.62 22.10
N LYS A 88 -20.55 18.91 21.00
CA LYS A 88 -20.90 18.33 19.69
C LYS A 88 -20.69 16.82 19.66
N ALA A 89 -19.58 16.31 20.20
CA ALA A 89 -19.34 14.88 20.28
C ALA A 89 -20.42 14.16 21.10
N GLN A 90 -20.79 14.70 22.26
CA GLN A 90 -21.86 14.13 23.09
C GLN A 90 -23.22 14.15 22.37
N GLN A 91 -23.58 15.27 21.74
CA GLN A 91 -24.80 15.38 20.95
C GLN A 91 -24.88 14.30 19.85
N LEU A 92 -23.76 14.05 19.16
CA LEU A 92 -23.69 13.04 18.11
C LEU A 92 -23.70 11.62 18.67
N GLN A 93 -23.03 11.39 19.80
CA GLN A 93 -23.05 10.12 20.52
C GLN A 93 -24.48 9.73 20.92
N ASP A 94 -25.24 10.67 21.47
CA ASP A 94 -26.64 10.45 21.88
C ASP A 94 -27.54 10.19 20.67
N ARG A 95 -27.30 10.90 19.55
CA ARG A 95 -28.13 10.80 18.35
C ARG A 95 -27.86 9.57 17.50
N PHE A 96 -26.59 9.20 17.32
CA PHE A 96 -26.15 8.23 16.32
C PHE A 96 -25.42 7.03 16.91
N GLY A 97 -24.95 7.10 18.16
CA GLY A 97 -24.02 6.13 18.68
C GLY A 97 -24.55 4.69 18.65
N SER A 98 -25.74 4.48 19.22
CA SER A 98 -26.39 3.17 19.23
C SER A 98 -27.03 2.80 17.88
N SER A 99 -27.68 3.76 17.22
CA SER A 99 -28.46 3.51 16.01
C SER A 99 -27.60 3.20 14.78
N LEU A 100 -26.41 3.78 14.73
CA LEU A 100 -25.47 3.61 13.62
C LEU A 100 -24.20 2.87 14.02
N ASN A 101 -24.04 2.40 15.27
CA ASN A 101 -22.80 1.78 15.77
C ASN A 101 -21.60 2.72 15.55
N GLU A 102 -21.78 3.98 15.93
CA GLU A 102 -20.81 5.05 15.82
C GLU A 102 -20.31 5.43 17.21
N THR A 103 -19.06 5.88 17.31
CA THR A 103 -18.47 6.35 18.56
C THR A 103 -17.88 7.74 18.33
N TYR A 104 -18.21 8.68 19.19
CA TYR A 104 -17.74 10.06 19.12
C TYR A 104 -16.90 10.35 20.35
N LEU A 105 -15.60 10.51 20.13
CA LEU A 105 -14.63 10.87 21.17
C LEU A 105 -14.18 12.31 21.01
N VAL A 106 -13.55 12.83 22.06
CA VAL A 106 -13.06 14.20 22.12
C VAL A 106 -11.55 14.19 22.26
N TRP A 107 -10.89 15.01 21.44
CA TRP A 107 -9.49 15.35 21.63
C TRP A 107 -9.24 16.82 21.28
N PRO A 108 -8.87 17.66 22.26
CA PRO A 108 -8.71 19.08 22.01
C PRO A 108 -7.56 19.34 21.05
N ASP A 109 -7.67 20.43 20.28
CA ASP A 109 -6.54 20.95 19.53
C ASP A 109 -5.40 21.34 20.47
N ARG A 110 -4.16 21.20 19.99
CA ARG A 110 -3.05 21.81 20.70
C ARG A 110 -3.22 23.33 20.70
N PRO A 111 -2.65 24.03 21.69
CA PRO A 111 -2.60 25.49 21.71
C PRO A 111 -1.83 26.12 20.52
N ASP A 112 -1.22 25.32 19.65
CA ASP A 112 -0.49 25.78 18.47
C ASP A 112 -1.45 26.03 17.29
N PRO A 113 -1.60 27.28 16.84
CA PRO A 113 -2.54 27.63 15.77
C PRO A 113 -2.10 27.20 14.37
N LYS A 114 -0.85 26.73 14.16
CA LYS A 114 -0.37 26.43 12.80
C LYS A 114 -1.04 25.22 12.16
N LYS A 115 -1.39 24.22 12.98
CA LYS A 115 -1.95 22.94 12.53
C LYS A 115 -3.00 22.42 13.51
N PRO A 116 -4.12 23.16 13.69
CA PRO A 116 -5.22 22.68 14.51
C PRO A 116 -5.70 21.34 13.93
N GLY A 117 -5.92 20.34 14.80
CA GLY A 117 -6.42 19.02 14.42
C GLY A 117 -5.36 17.95 14.20
N ASP A 118 -4.11 18.27 13.86
CA ASP A 118 -3.10 17.25 13.50
C ASP A 118 -2.89 16.22 14.60
N THR A 119 -3.00 16.67 15.84
CA THR A 119 -2.72 15.86 17.04
C THR A 119 -3.91 14.99 17.40
N ARG A 120 -5.12 15.45 17.05
CA ARG A 120 -6.34 14.67 17.12
C ARG A 120 -6.34 13.57 16.07
N VAL A 121 -5.97 13.90 14.83
CA VAL A 121 -5.76 12.90 13.77
C VAL A 121 -4.71 11.89 14.21
N ALA A 122 -3.59 12.35 14.75
CA ALA A 122 -2.52 11.47 15.22
C ALA A 122 -2.98 10.52 16.35
N MET A 123 -3.69 11.03 17.35
CA MET A 123 -4.12 10.24 18.51
C MET A 123 -5.32 9.33 18.23
N ALA A 124 -6.05 9.54 17.13
CA ALA A 124 -7.31 8.83 16.87
C ALA A 124 -7.19 7.29 16.93
N PRO A 125 -6.16 6.62 16.37
CA PRO A 125 -6.01 5.17 16.49
C PRO A 125 -5.91 4.67 17.93
N TRP A 126 -5.18 5.38 18.79
CA TRP A 126 -5.01 4.99 20.19
C TRP A 126 -6.24 5.28 21.04
N LEU A 127 -6.93 6.39 20.79
CA LEU A 127 -8.22 6.68 21.41
C LEU A 127 -9.26 5.63 21.02
N ALA A 128 -9.25 5.19 19.77
CA ALA A 128 -10.12 4.11 19.30
C ALA A 128 -9.79 2.77 19.97
N HIS A 129 -8.50 2.43 20.08
CA HIS A 129 -8.08 1.20 20.74
C HIS A 129 -8.44 1.19 22.23
N ASP A 130 -8.26 2.32 22.92
CA ASP A 130 -8.63 2.48 24.33
C ASP A 130 -10.14 2.32 24.54
N ALA A 131 -10.96 2.96 23.69
CA ALA A 131 -12.41 2.91 23.79
C ALA A 131 -13.01 1.54 23.41
N LEU A 132 -12.42 0.83 22.44
CA LEU A 132 -12.97 -0.42 21.90
C LEU A 132 -12.28 -1.69 22.45
N GLY A 133 -11.15 -1.54 23.13
CA GLY A 133 -10.28 -2.64 23.54
C GLY A 133 -9.83 -3.48 22.33
N GLU A 134 -9.90 -4.80 22.48
CA GLU A 134 -9.53 -5.76 21.42
C GLU A 134 -10.74 -6.36 20.70
N SER A 135 -11.89 -5.70 20.74
CA SER A 135 -13.12 -6.18 20.11
C SER A 135 -13.10 -6.11 18.57
N TYR A 136 -12.01 -5.64 17.97
CA TYR A 136 -11.79 -5.53 16.52
C TYR A 136 -10.49 -6.24 16.12
N LYS A 137 -10.32 -6.48 14.81
CA LYS A 137 -9.08 -7.03 14.24
C LYS A 137 -8.25 -5.98 13.53
N TRP A 138 -8.90 -5.05 12.85
CA TRP A 138 -8.24 -3.99 12.06
C TRP A 138 -8.88 -2.62 12.26
N ILE A 139 -8.03 -1.62 12.45
CA ILE A 139 -8.34 -0.20 12.31
C ILE A 139 -8.10 0.21 10.85
N LEU A 140 -9.07 0.87 10.24
CA LEU A 140 -8.98 1.55 8.94
C LEU A 140 -8.81 3.04 9.25
N PHE A 141 -7.57 3.50 9.28
CA PHE A 141 -7.22 4.86 9.70
C PHE A 141 -6.90 5.74 8.49
N GLY A 142 -7.47 6.94 8.47
CA GLY A 142 -7.17 7.95 7.46
C GLY A 142 -7.75 9.30 7.86
N ASP A 143 -7.50 10.31 7.03
CA ASP A 143 -8.08 11.64 7.17
C ASP A 143 -9.61 11.58 6.97
N ASP A 144 -10.33 12.67 7.26
CA ASP A 144 -11.78 12.72 7.08
C ASP A 144 -12.24 12.69 5.61
N ASP A 145 -11.32 12.88 4.66
CA ASP A 145 -11.53 12.78 3.21
C ASP A 145 -10.98 11.46 2.61
N THR A 146 -10.61 10.49 3.45
CA THR A 146 -10.22 9.14 3.02
C THR A 146 -11.45 8.25 2.84
N PHE A 147 -11.71 7.69 1.67
CA PHE A 147 -12.78 6.71 1.47
C PHE A 147 -12.24 5.28 1.53
N PHE A 148 -12.89 4.38 2.26
CA PHE A 148 -12.49 2.96 2.35
C PHE A 148 -13.44 2.03 1.60
N PHE A 149 -12.88 1.19 0.73
CA PHE A 149 -13.57 0.15 -0.01
C PHE A 149 -13.56 -1.16 0.81
N VAL A 150 -14.49 -1.29 1.75
CA VAL A 150 -14.49 -2.34 2.79
C VAL A 150 -14.40 -3.77 2.23
N ASP A 151 -15.02 -4.05 1.09
CA ASP A 151 -14.92 -5.38 0.45
C ASP A 151 -13.54 -5.65 -0.15
N GLY A 152 -12.84 -4.62 -0.64
CA GLY A 152 -11.45 -4.72 -1.06
C GLY A 152 -10.50 -4.86 0.13
N VAL A 153 -10.74 -4.11 1.22
CA VAL A 153 -10.02 -4.26 2.49
C VAL A 153 -10.10 -5.71 3.01
N LYS A 154 -11.30 -6.29 3.06
CA LYS A 154 -11.49 -7.69 3.50
C LYS A 154 -10.79 -8.71 2.57
N ALA A 155 -10.78 -8.43 1.27
CA ALA A 155 -10.11 -9.29 0.30
C ALA A 155 -8.59 -9.25 0.46
N LEU A 156 -8.02 -8.06 0.64
CA LEU A 156 -6.61 -7.86 0.92
C LEU A 156 -6.18 -8.55 2.23
N LEU A 157 -6.92 -8.29 3.32
CA LEU A 157 -6.54 -8.72 4.66
C LEU A 157 -6.86 -10.19 4.97
N ARG A 158 -7.46 -10.93 4.02
CA ARG A 158 -7.91 -12.32 4.20
C ARG A 158 -6.79 -13.24 4.71
N GLU A 159 -5.57 -13.02 4.25
CA GLU A 159 -4.41 -13.87 4.55
C GLU A 159 -3.50 -13.26 5.63
N TYR A 160 -3.82 -12.05 6.11
CA TYR A 160 -3.06 -11.39 7.16
C TYR A 160 -3.46 -11.93 8.54
N ASP A 161 -2.47 -12.11 9.41
CA ASP A 161 -2.69 -12.35 10.83
C ASP A 161 -2.80 -11.04 11.59
N HIS A 162 -4.02 -10.69 11.99
CA HIS A 162 -4.29 -9.48 12.76
C HIS A 162 -3.58 -9.44 14.12
N ASN A 163 -3.07 -10.57 14.64
CA ASN A 163 -2.30 -10.59 15.88
C ASN A 163 -0.83 -10.23 15.70
N LEU A 164 -0.34 -10.18 14.46
CA LEU A 164 0.98 -9.66 14.15
C LEU A 164 0.90 -8.14 13.95
N PRO A 165 1.97 -7.39 14.28
CA PRO A 165 1.94 -5.93 14.23
C PRO A 165 2.16 -5.41 12.81
N TYR A 166 1.09 -5.42 12.04
CA TYR A 166 1.03 -4.83 10.71
C TYR A 166 0.54 -3.39 10.71
N ILE A 167 1.22 -2.57 9.90
CA ILE A 167 0.79 -1.26 9.42
C ILE A 167 0.82 -1.31 7.89
N VAL A 168 -0.30 -1.61 7.25
CA VAL A 168 -0.37 -1.92 5.81
C VAL A 168 -0.73 -0.68 5.00
N THR A 169 0.15 -0.30 4.06
CA THR A 169 -0.10 0.76 3.07
C THR A 169 0.91 0.67 1.91
N ASP A 170 0.51 1.08 0.72
CA ASP A 170 1.40 1.36 -0.42
C ASP A 170 1.48 2.86 -0.76
N ALA A 171 0.75 3.72 -0.03
CA ALA A 171 0.83 5.17 -0.14
C ALA A 171 1.92 5.74 0.78
N ILE A 172 3.16 5.31 0.56
CA ILE A 172 4.30 5.57 1.44
C ILE A 172 5.03 6.84 1.03
N TRP A 173 5.20 7.77 1.96
CA TRP A 173 6.12 8.89 1.86
C TRP A 173 7.44 8.55 2.53
N HIS A 174 8.53 8.92 1.88
CA HIS A 174 9.86 8.83 2.45
C HIS A 174 10.61 10.10 2.05
N LYS A 175 11.16 10.80 3.05
CA LYS A 175 11.65 12.19 2.90
C LYS A 175 10.52 13.11 2.44
N ARG A 176 10.63 13.73 1.27
CA ARG A 176 9.59 14.59 0.64
C ARG A 176 9.00 13.99 -0.63
N ARG A 177 9.24 12.70 -0.88
CA ARG A 177 8.81 12.04 -2.10
C ARG A 177 7.78 10.98 -1.77
N ARG A 178 6.71 10.98 -2.55
CA ARG A 178 5.62 10.02 -2.46
C ARG A 178 5.95 8.78 -3.27
N ASN A 179 5.73 7.61 -2.69
CA ASN A 179 5.88 6.28 -3.29
C ASN A 179 7.29 5.96 -3.77
N LEU A 180 8.31 6.38 -3.03
CA LEU A 180 9.68 5.99 -3.32
C LEU A 180 9.81 4.46 -3.26
N MET A 181 10.39 3.86 -4.30
CA MET A 181 10.59 2.39 -4.40
C MET A 181 11.63 1.87 -3.40
N GLU A 182 12.52 2.75 -2.95
CA GLU A 182 13.54 2.50 -1.94
C GLU A 182 13.09 2.79 -0.50
N ALA A 183 11.85 3.26 -0.29
CA ALA A 183 11.36 3.57 1.05
C ALA A 183 11.43 2.32 1.96
N PRO A 184 11.87 2.45 3.22
CA PRO A 184 11.94 1.32 4.14
C PRO A 184 10.57 0.67 4.30
N ARG A 185 10.46 -0.63 4.09
CA ARG A 185 9.24 -1.42 4.29
C ARG A 185 9.56 -2.91 4.23
N CYS A 186 8.60 -3.73 4.64
CA CYS A 186 8.67 -5.17 4.45
C CYS A 186 7.49 -5.67 3.62
N LEU A 187 7.63 -6.89 3.11
CA LEU A 187 6.53 -7.69 2.59
C LEU A 187 5.80 -8.46 3.72
N PRO A 188 4.50 -8.78 3.54
CA PRO A 188 3.72 -9.57 4.49
C PRO A 188 4.25 -11.00 4.68
N CYS A 189 3.98 -11.68 5.81
CA CYS A 189 4.52 -13.04 6.03
C CYS A 189 3.96 -14.08 5.07
N HIS A 190 2.73 -13.90 4.59
CA HIS A 190 2.08 -14.92 3.76
C HIS A 190 2.54 -14.86 2.30
N VAL A 191 3.42 -13.91 1.95
CA VAL A 191 4.03 -13.86 0.62
C VAL A 191 4.87 -15.11 0.38
N THR A 192 4.49 -15.87 -0.65
CA THR A 192 5.15 -17.14 -0.97
C THR A 192 6.52 -16.91 -1.61
N PRO A 193 7.45 -17.88 -1.52
CA PRO A 193 8.71 -17.83 -2.28
C PRO A 193 8.49 -17.66 -3.79
N ALA A 194 7.44 -18.28 -4.35
CA ALA A 194 7.08 -18.15 -5.75
C ALA A 194 6.69 -16.70 -6.11
N PHE A 195 5.91 -16.03 -5.26
CA PHE A 195 5.59 -14.61 -5.44
C PHE A 195 6.87 -13.77 -5.46
N ARG A 196 7.80 -13.99 -4.51
CA ARG A 196 9.07 -13.24 -4.47
C ARG A 196 9.93 -13.48 -5.70
N GLN A 197 10.02 -14.73 -6.15
CA GLN A 197 10.76 -15.10 -7.34
C GLN A 197 10.18 -14.40 -8.57
N ALA A 198 8.86 -14.45 -8.76
CA ALA A 198 8.20 -13.78 -9.87
C ALA A 198 8.39 -12.25 -9.83
N ALA A 199 8.29 -11.64 -8.65
CA ALA A 199 8.54 -10.21 -8.48
C ALA A 199 10.00 -9.82 -8.76
N SER A 200 10.97 -10.71 -8.46
CA SER A 200 12.40 -10.50 -8.71
C SER A 200 12.82 -10.61 -10.18
N ILE A 201 12.05 -11.31 -11.02
CA ILE A 201 12.34 -11.56 -12.45
C ILE A 201 11.92 -10.38 -13.35
N ARG A 202 11.35 -9.31 -12.79
CA ARG A 202 10.82 -8.18 -13.58
C ARG A 202 11.90 -7.46 -14.39
N SER A 203 11.59 -7.18 -15.66
CA SER A 203 12.35 -6.26 -16.50
C SER A 203 11.73 -4.85 -16.41
N ASP A 204 11.96 -4.14 -15.33
CA ASP A 204 11.62 -2.72 -15.30
C ASP A 204 12.74 -1.95 -16.03
N THR A 205 12.35 -1.23 -17.08
CA THR A 205 13.24 -0.42 -17.93
C THR A 205 13.79 0.80 -17.21
N ASP A 206 13.13 1.23 -16.14
CA ASP A 206 13.56 2.31 -15.26
C ASP A 206 14.31 1.73 -14.06
N LYS A 207 15.54 1.27 -14.32
CA LYS A 207 16.51 1.05 -13.23
C LYS A 207 16.56 2.35 -12.41
N PRO A 208 16.50 2.30 -11.06
CA PRO A 208 16.75 3.49 -10.26
C PRO A 208 18.04 4.10 -10.78
N THR A 209 17.94 5.28 -11.39
CA THR A 209 19.09 5.96 -11.97
C THR A 209 20.08 6.02 -10.82
N LYS A 210 21.23 5.35 -10.95
CA LYS A 210 22.31 5.44 -9.96
C LYS A 210 22.54 6.93 -9.78
N THR A 211 22.01 7.49 -8.71
CA THR A 211 21.98 8.94 -8.52
C THR A 211 23.41 9.32 -8.26
N ALA A 212 24.09 9.82 -9.30
CA ALA A 212 25.25 10.71 -9.35
C ALA A 212 26.25 10.74 -8.17
N ALA A 213 26.39 9.66 -7.41
CA ALA A 213 27.36 9.53 -6.32
C ALA A 213 28.76 9.18 -6.85
N THR A 214 28.90 9.03 -8.18
CA THR A 214 30.16 8.96 -8.91
C THR A 214 30.55 10.30 -9.56
N ALA A 215 29.82 11.40 -9.32
CA ALA A 215 30.19 12.74 -9.80
C ALA A 215 31.28 13.44 -8.97
N SER A 216 32.07 12.69 -8.19
CA SER A 216 33.36 13.15 -7.66
C SER A 216 34.43 12.25 -8.25
N GLY A 217 35.00 12.71 -9.35
CA GLY A 217 35.88 11.96 -10.24
C GLY A 217 37.08 11.29 -9.59
N ALA A 218 37.44 10.15 -10.16
CA ALA A 218 38.79 9.65 -10.29
C ALA A 218 38.80 8.65 -11.45
N ASP A 219 39.01 9.20 -12.63
CA ASP A 219 39.93 8.73 -13.66
C ASP A 219 40.44 7.28 -13.59
N SER A 220 40.14 6.51 -14.64
CA SER A 220 41.10 5.73 -15.47
C SER A 220 40.45 4.46 -16.03
N GLY A 221 40.70 4.21 -17.30
CA GLY A 221 39.86 3.39 -18.16
C GLY A 221 39.94 1.88 -17.95
N SER A 222 38.88 1.22 -18.40
CA SER A 222 38.96 -0.11 -18.97
C SER A 222 37.76 -0.30 -19.90
N ASP A 223 38.01 -0.14 -21.19
CA ASP A 223 37.23 -0.77 -22.24
C ASP A 223 37.35 -2.28 -22.04
N GLY A 224 36.24 -2.93 -21.67
CA GLY A 224 36.21 -4.36 -21.41
C GLY A 224 34.80 -4.79 -21.06
N ASP A 225 34.13 -5.35 -22.07
CA ASP A 225 32.95 -6.18 -21.95
C ASP A 225 32.87 -6.91 -20.61
N SER A 226 31.90 -6.53 -19.79
CA SER A 226 31.23 -7.48 -18.91
C SER A 226 29.74 -7.28 -19.10
N ASP A 227 29.23 -8.10 -20.02
CA ASP A 227 27.86 -8.56 -20.12
C ASP A 227 27.10 -8.43 -18.78
N GLY A 228 25.98 -7.72 -18.85
CA GLY A 228 24.72 -8.34 -18.47
C GLY A 228 24.57 -8.84 -17.04
N ASP A 229 25.23 -8.24 -16.04
CA ASP A 229 24.82 -8.49 -14.65
C ASP A 229 23.48 -7.80 -14.41
N SER A 230 22.44 -8.54 -14.78
CA SER A 230 21.04 -8.34 -14.43
C SER A 230 21.00 -8.08 -12.93
N SER A 231 21.07 -6.81 -12.54
CA SER A 231 20.89 -6.38 -11.16
C SER A 231 19.49 -6.81 -10.76
N SER A 232 19.40 -7.99 -10.15
CA SER A 232 18.16 -8.57 -9.66
C SER A 232 17.47 -7.54 -8.80
N TRP A 233 16.19 -7.26 -9.07
CA TRP A 233 15.40 -6.33 -8.28
C TRP A 233 15.53 -6.68 -6.81
N ILE A 234 15.99 -5.71 -6.02
CA ILE A 234 16.05 -5.87 -4.58
C ILE A 234 14.60 -5.73 -4.10
N MET A 235 14.04 -6.84 -3.65
CA MET A 235 12.69 -6.92 -3.10
C MET A 235 12.70 -6.52 -1.62
N PRO A 236 11.65 -5.86 -1.10
CA PRO A 236 11.52 -5.68 0.33
C PRO A 236 11.56 -7.04 1.05
N PRO A 237 12.26 -7.16 2.18
CA PRO A 237 12.38 -8.41 2.91
C PRO A 237 11.01 -8.83 3.41
N GLN A 238 10.80 -10.14 3.52
CA GLN A 238 9.68 -10.67 4.27
C GLN A 238 9.99 -10.52 5.76
N GLY A 239 9.08 -9.89 6.51
CA GLY A 239 9.33 -9.56 7.91
C GLY A 239 8.08 -9.65 8.75
N CYS A 240 8.07 -10.57 9.72
CA CYS A 240 6.95 -10.73 10.64
C CYS A 240 7.41 -10.95 12.08
N PRO A 241 7.37 -9.89 12.91
CA PRO A 241 6.93 -8.53 12.57
C PRO A 241 7.84 -7.82 11.56
N CYS A 242 7.30 -6.88 10.78
CA CYS A 242 8.13 -5.97 10.02
C CYS A 242 8.78 -4.99 10.99
N THR A 243 10.08 -5.14 11.22
CA THR A 243 10.81 -4.26 12.13
C THR A 243 11.50 -3.14 11.36
N PRO A 244 11.71 -1.97 11.99
CA PRO A 244 12.49 -0.90 11.41
C PRO A 244 13.91 -1.31 10.98
N HIS A 245 14.54 -2.20 11.73
CA HIS A 245 15.86 -2.73 11.37
C HIS A 245 15.82 -3.46 10.01
N LEU A 246 14.88 -4.40 9.88
CA LEU A 246 14.69 -5.17 8.66
C LEU A 246 14.26 -4.29 7.48
N ALA A 247 13.34 -3.36 7.71
CA ALA A 247 12.91 -2.38 6.72
C ALA A 247 14.06 -1.48 6.27
N CYS A 248 14.99 -1.11 7.16
CA CYS A 248 16.16 -0.32 6.80
C CYS A 248 17.20 -1.11 5.99
N GLU A 249 17.41 -2.40 6.29
CA GLU A 249 18.33 -3.23 5.52
C GLU A 249 17.95 -3.25 4.04
N PHE A 250 16.66 -3.30 3.74
CA PHE A 250 16.14 -3.12 2.38
C PHE A 250 16.65 -1.83 1.72
N THR A 251 16.35 -0.68 2.32
CA THR A 251 16.72 0.62 1.77
C THR A 251 18.23 0.75 1.59
N LEU A 252 19.02 0.26 2.55
CA LEU A 252 20.48 0.28 2.48
C LEU A 252 21.02 -0.59 1.33
N ASN A 253 20.38 -1.73 1.07
CA ASN A 253 20.73 -2.61 -0.04
C ASN A 253 20.33 -1.99 -1.39
N VAL A 254 19.09 -1.51 -1.54
CA VAL A 254 18.58 -0.90 -2.79
C VAL A 254 19.41 0.31 -3.21
N THR A 255 19.79 1.14 -2.24
CA THR A 255 20.55 2.38 -2.51
C THR A 255 22.05 2.13 -2.70
N GLY A 256 22.54 0.90 -2.51
CA GLY A 256 23.97 0.57 -2.54
C GLY A 256 24.77 1.19 -1.38
N ILE A 257 24.10 1.78 -0.39
CA ILE A 257 24.73 2.48 0.75
C ILE A 257 25.21 1.49 1.81
N GLY A 258 24.70 0.25 1.84
CA GLY A 258 25.10 -0.79 2.81
C GLY A 258 26.60 -1.13 2.83
N ARG A 259 27.37 -0.75 1.79
CA ARG A 259 28.83 -0.93 1.73
C ARG A 259 29.64 0.22 2.34
N ARG A 260 29.01 1.32 2.78
CA ARG A 260 29.72 2.46 3.39
C ARG A 260 29.95 2.21 4.88
N SER A 261 31.20 2.37 5.33
CA SER A 261 31.64 2.20 6.72
C SER A 261 31.20 3.31 7.69
N ARG A 262 30.53 4.35 7.19
CA ARG A 262 30.04 5.46 8.00
C ARG A 262 28.51 5.42 8.08
N PRO A 263 27.91 5.53 9.29
CA PRO A 263 26.47 5.65 9.43
C PRO A 263 25.98 6.84 8.59
N MET A 264 24.83 6.68 7.94
CA MET A 264 24.25 7.76 7.13
C MET A 264 24.14 9.02 7.99
N VAL A 265 24.56 10.14 7.40
CA VAL A 265 24.02 11.43 7.82
C VAL A 265 22.53 11.33 7.53
N TRP A 266 21.73 11.26 8.60
CA TRP A 266 20.29 11.45 8.63
C TRP A 266 19.83 12.40 7.53
N SER A 267 18.66 12.17 6.89
CA SER A 267 18.18 13.19 5.94
C SER A 267 18.22 14.57 6.59
N PRO A 268 18.40 15.65 5.82
CA PRO A 268 18.25 16.99 6.35
C PRO A 268 16.98 17.14 7.19
N GLU A 269 15.89 16.44 6.85
CA GLU A 269 14.70 16.36 7.72
C GLU A 269 14.99 15.69 9.06
N SER A 270 15.52 14.47 9.10
CA SER A 270 15.85 13.78 10.34
C SER A 270 16.82 14.57 11.23
N LYS A 271 17.73 15.35 10.63
CA LYS A 271 18.58 16.32 11.34
C LYS A 271 17.82 17.56 11.82
N LEU A 272 16.93 18.13 10.99
CA LEU A 272 16.01 19.23 11.34
C LEU A 272 15.13 18.89 12.54
N TRP A 273 14.79 17.61 12.68
CA TRP A 273 13.86 17.11 13.67
C TRP A 273 14.50 16.60 14.95
N GLY A 274 15.84 16.61 15.03
CA GLY A 274 16.56 16.34 16.26
C GLY A 274 16.43 14.90 16.76
N PHE A 275 16.43 13.91 15.86
CA PHE A 275 16.51 12.52 16.30
C PHE A 275 17.75 12.32 17.17
N PRO A 276 17.63 11.61 18.30
CA PRO A 276 18.72 11.49 19.23
C PRO A 276 19.83 10.62 18.61
N PRO A 277 21.10 10.79 19.03
CA PRO A 277 22.24 10.07 18.44
C PRO A 277 22.11 8.54 18.51
N ASP A 278 21.30 8.03 19.44
CA ASP A 278 20.99 6.63 19.68
C ASP A 278 19.68 6.17 19.00
N TYR A 279 19.15 6.93 18.04
CA TYR A 279 17.96 6.55 17.28
C TYR A 279 18.11 5.11 16.74
N PRO A 280 17.12 4.23 16.96
CA PRO A 280 17.34 2.78 16.96
C PRO A 280 17.53 2.15 15.57
N THR A 281 17.63 2.95 14.51
CA THR A 281 17.61 2.48 13.12
C THR A 281 18.72 3.08 12.29
N LYS A 282 19.17 2.35 11.26
CA LYS A 282 20.28 2.78 10.39
C LYS A 282 19.83 3.68 9.22
N CYS A 283 18.53 4.00 9.15
CA CYS A 283 17.92 4.77 8.08
C CYS A 283 16.77 5.64 8.60
N ASP A 284 16.34 6.61 7.80
CA ASP A 284 15.16 7.45 8.07
C ASP A 284 13.88 6.60 8.06
N TYR A 285 12.85 7.02 8.81
CA TYR A 285 11.56 6.34 8.79
C TYR A 285 10.68 6.80 7.62
N PRO A 286 9.92 5.88 7.00
CA PRO A 286 8.82 6.21 6.10
C PRO A 286 7.57 6.61 6.88
N HIS A 287 6.64 7.30 6.25
CA HIS A 287 5.30 7.52 6.80
C HIS A 287 4.22 7.24 5.75
N PHE A 288 3.05 6.79 6.20
CA PHE A 288 1.90 6.65 5.30
C PHE A 288 1.25 8.02 5.05
N HIS A 289 0.57 8.18 3.92
CA HIS A 289 -0.23 9.36 3.62
C HIS A 289 -1.61 9.27 4.27
N GLY A 290 -1.93 10.18 5.20
CA GLY A 290 -3.21 10.21 5.93
C GLY A 290 -4.43 10.13 5.01
N GLY A 291 -4.50 10.99 3.99
CA GLY A 291 -5.61 11.02 3.03
C GLY A 291 -5.77 9.77 2.16
N SER A 292 -4.73 8.93 2.03
CA SER A 292 -4.83 7.68 1.27
C SER A 292 -5.20 6.49 2.14
N GLY A 293 -5.13 6.64 3.47
CA GLY A 293 -5.46 5.59 4.42
C GLY A 293 -4.33 4.59 4.69
N VAL A 294 -4.48 3.91 5.82
CA VAL A 294 -3.61 2.84 6.31
C VAL A 294 -4.45 1.82 7.07
N LEU A 295 -4.05 0.54 7.03
CA LEU A 295 -4.70 -0.54 7.77
C LEU A 295 -3.80 -0.95 8.93
N ILE A 296 -4.31 -0.81 10.15
CA ILE A 296 -3.55 -1.04 11.39
C ILE A 296 -4.13 -2.27 12.08
N SER A 297 -3.32 -3.30 12.25
CA SER A 297 -3.71 -4.51 12.98
C SER A 297 -3.86 -4.26 14.48
N VAL A 298 -4.72 -5.04 15.16
CA VAL A 298 -4.78 -5.05 16.63
C VAL A 298 -3.42 -5.44 17.25
N GLY A 299 -2.67 -6.33 16.59
CA GLY A 299 -1.29 -6.67 16.98
C GLY A 299 -0.35 -5.47 17.03
N ALA A 300 -0.50 -4.50 16.13
CA ALA A 300 0.31 -3.29 16.11
C ALA A 300 -0.09 -2.33 17.25
N MET A 301 -1.39 -2.22 17.54
CA MET A 301 -1.87 -1.40 18.65
C MET A 301 -1.39 -1.91 20.01
N ARG A 302 -1.26 -3.23 20.18
CA ARG A 302 -0.68 -3.82 21.40
C ARG A 302 0.78 -3.45 21.65
N GLN A 303 1.55 -3.15 20.59
CA GLN A 303 2.97 -2.77 20.71
C GLN A 303 3.16 -1.34 21.22
N VAL A 304 2.17 -0.48 21.00
CA VAL A 304 2.25 0.94 21.34
C VAL A 304 1.08 1.28 22.25
N PRO A 305 1.23 1.11 23.57
CA PRO A 305 0.16 1.45 24.49
C PRO A 305 -0.09 2.97 24.46
N TYR A 306 -1.31 3.37 24.84
CA TYR A 306 -1.76 4.76 24.83
C TYR A 306 -0.77 5.73 25.52
N SER A 307 -0.20 5.32 26.66
CA SER A 307 0.77 6.13 27.40
C SER A 307 2.06 6.42 26.64
N GLU A 308 2.55 5.46 25.84
CA GLU A 308 3.73 5.66 25.00
C GLU A 308 3.40 6.49 23.77
N ALA A 309 2.21 6.30 23.20
CA ALA A 309 1.69 7.17 22.14
C ALA A 309 1.71 8.63 22.59
N MET A 310 1.18 8.93 23.77
CA MET A 310 1.24 10.28 24.35
C MET A 310 2.66 10.86 24.41
N ARG A 311 3.66 10.05 24.72
CA ARG A 311 5.08 10.49 24.74
C ARG A 311 5.63 10.74 23.33
N CYS A 312 5.16 10.01 22.32
CA CYS A 312 5.49 10.30 20.93
C CYS A 312 5.01 11.70 20.52
N TYR A 313 3.83 12.11 20.97
CA TYR A 313 3.20 13.36 20.51
C TYR A 313 3.50 14.60 21.35
N TYR A 314 3.86 14.46 22.62
CA TYR A 314 4.04 15.61 23.49
C TYR A 314 5.44 15.64 24.09
N ASP A 315 6.02 16.85 24.18
CA ASP A 315 7.26 17.06 24.95
C ASP A 315 6.97 17.12 26.44
N ASN A 316 5.79 17.63 26.81
CA ASN A 316 5.25 17.57 28.15
C ASN A 316 3.88 16.89 28.09
N VAL A 317 3.83 15.63 28.52
CA VAL A 317 2.62 14.79 28.47
C VAL A 317 1.53 15.34 29.39
N ASP A 318 1.88 15.77 30.60
CA ASP A 318 0.93 16.27 31.60
C ASP A 318 0.20 17.52 31.11
N LYS A 319 0.94 18.42 30.45
CA LYS A 319 0.40 19.65 29.86
C LYS A 319 -0.14 19.46 28.45
N ARG A 320 0.09 18.30 27.84
CA ARG A 320 -0.21 18.01 26.43
C ARG A 320 0.31 19.11 25.49
N THR A 321 1.55 19.51 25.70
CA THR A 321 2.23 20.52 24.88
C THR A 321 3.44 19.93 24.16
N ALA A 322 3.67 20.40 22.94
CA ALA A 322 4.91 20.19 22.20
C ALA A 322 5.57 21.55 21.96
N LYS A 323 6.90 21.61 21.97
CA LYS A 323 7.64 22.81 21.61
C LYS A 323 7.46 23.07 20.12
N LEU A 324 7.25 24.33 19.73
CA LEU A 324 6.92 24.72 18.37
C LEU A 324 7.98 24.29 17.34
N GLU A 325 9.24 24.31 17.77
CA GLU A 325 10.42 23.93 16.99
C GLU A 325 10.76 22.44 17.04
N SER A 326 10.07 21.66 17.90
CA SER A 326 10.27 20.22 17.95
C SER A 326 9.62 19.53 16.75
N LEU A 327 10.12 18.33 16.41
CA LEU A 327 9.43 17.41 15.49
C LEU A 327 7.96 17.20 15.87
N LYS A 328 7.69 17.09 17.17
CA LYS A 328 6.35 16.83 17.68
C LYS A 328 5.41 18.00 17.43
N GLY A 329 5.90 19.24 17.52
CA GLY A 329 5.12 20.46 17.29
C GLY A 329 4.87 20.74 15.82
N SER A 330 5.77 20.32 14.93
CA SER A 330 5.76 20.70 13.52
C SER A 330 5.21 19.62 12.56
N ALA A 331 5.25 18.35 12.95
CA ALA A 331 4.91 17.25 12.06
C ALA A 331 3.40 17.03 11.93
N HIS A 332 2.99 16.53 10.77
CA HIS A 332 1.60 16.15 10.50
C HIS A 332 1.18 14.90 11.29
N GLY A 333 -0.13 14.74 11.49
CA GLY A 333 -0.68 13.68 12.33
C GLY A 333 -0.31 12.26 11.86
N ASP A 334 -0.48 11.99 10.57
CA ASP A 334 -0.11 10.73 9.91
C ASP A 334 1.39 10.40 10.04
N ARG A 335 2.23 11.42 9.87
CA ARG A 335 3.68 11.34 10.04
C ARG A 335 4.05 11.01 11.48
N MET A 336 3.42 11.66 12.45
CA MET A 336 3.66 11.40 13.87
C MET A 336 3.18 10.01 14.29
N THR A 337 2.06 9.54 13.76
CA THR A 337 1.56 8.17 13.96
C THR A 337 2.52 7.13 13.39
N SER A 338 3.01 7.35 12.18
CA SER A 338 4.03 6.49 11.56
C SER A 338 5.32 6.44 12.38
N LEU A 339 5.78 7.61 12.85
CA LEU A 339 6.97 7.70 13.70
C LEU A 339 6.79 6.93 15.01
N CYS A 340 5.62 7.03 15.64
CA CYS A 340 5.39 6.37 16.91
C CYS A 340 5.45 4.84 16.76
N PHE A 341 4.81 4.28 15.73
CA PHE A 341 4.97 2.85 15.42
C PHE A 341 6.43 2.47 15.14
N TRP A 342 7.15 3.30 14.38
CA TRP A 342 8.56 3.07 14.07
C TRP A 342 9.44 3.02 15.32
N LEU A 343 9.28 3.98 16.24
CA LEU A 343 10.02 4.03 17.51
C LEU A 343 9.73 2.80 18.39
N HIS A 344 8.56 2.21 18.25
CA HIS A 344 8.14 1.01 18.97
C HIS A 344 8.36 -0.28 18.18
N GLY A 345 9.28 -0.27 17.20
CA GLY A 345 9.72 -1.48 16.53
C GLY A 345 8.76 -2.02 15.46
N VAL A 346 7.78 -1.21 15.02
CA VAL A 346 6.81 -1.57 13.99
C VAL A 346 7.03 -0.71 12.73
N ALA A 347 7.43 -1.33 11.63
CA ALA A 347 7.61 -0.64 10.35
C ALA A 347 6.43 -0.88 9.38
N LEU A 348 6.37 -0.06 8.33
CA LEU A 348 5.32 -0.16 7.31
C LEU A 348 5.44 -1.47 6.52
N THR A 349 4.29 -2.09 6.27
CA THR A 349 4.14 -3.29 5.47
C THR A 349 3.53 -2.91 4.13
N ASP A 350 4.26 -3.18 3.06
CA ASP A 350 3.74 -3.06 1.70
C ASP A 350 2.70 -4.18 1.48
N PRO A 351 1.54 -3.92 0.87
CA PRO A 351 0.53 -4.96 0.62
C PRO A 351 0.98 -6.04 -0.36
N GLY A 352 2.12 -5.86 -1.04
CA GLY A 352 2.67 -6.74 -2.07
C GLY A 352 2.07 -6.51 -3.45
N LEU A 353 1.03 -5.67 -3.57
CA LEU A 353 0.31 -5.44 -4.84
C LEU A 353 0.85 -4.24 -5.63
N SER A 354 1.37 -3.22 -4.92
CA SER A 354 2.19 -2.13 -5.48
C SER A 354 3.49 -2.62 -6.12
N LEU A 355 3.84 -3.88 -5.86
CA LEU A 355 4.77 -4.74 -6.59
C LEU A 355 4.59 -4.68 -8.12
N ALA A 356 3.36 -4.43 -8.55
CA ALA A 356 2.91 -4.56 -9.93
C ALA A 356 3.01 -3.26 -10.74
N LEU A 357 4.16 -3.07 -11.40
CA LEU A 357 4.45 -2.22 -12.58
C LEU A 357 5.13 -0.87 -12.26
N GLY A 358 6.14 -0.56 -13.08
CA GLY A 358 6.94 0.66 -13.09
C GLY A 358 6.19 1.97 -13.43
N GLU A 359 6.99 3.00 -13.68
CA GLU A 359 6.71 4.41 -13.40
C GLU A 359 5.48 5.10 -14.03
N THR A 360 4.94 6.01 -13.22
CA THR A 360 4.42 7.36 -13.49
C THR A 360 3.16 7.57 -14.35
N THR A 361 2.78 6.67 -15.26
CA THR A 361 1.69 6.94 -16.21
C THR A 361 0.51 5.98 -16.14
N TYR A 362 0.67 4.79 -15.56
CA TYR A 362 -0.44 3.83 -15.50
C TYR A 362 -1.21 3.89 -14.19
N ILE A 363 -2.47 4.28 -14.34
CA ILE A 363 -3.53 4.24 -13.33
C ILE A 363 -3.86 2.76 -13.11
N GLY A 364 -3.43 2.17 -11.99
CA GLY A 364 -3.68 0.75 -11.68
C GLY A 364 -2.62 0.14 -10.76
N ASN A 365 -3.00 -0.90 -10.04
CA ASN A 365 -2.16 -1.78 -9.19
C ASN A 365 -1.73 -1.24 -7.84
N ARG A 366 -2.39 -0.18 -7.36
CA ARG A 366 -2.28 0.24 -5.98
C ARG A 366 -3.56 -0.04 -5.22
N VAL A 367 -3.35 -0.44 -3.99
CA VAL A 367 -4.39 -0.73 -3.01
C VAL A 367 -4.94 0.57 -2.45
N MET A 368 -4.07 1.54 -2.18
CA MET A 368 -4.44 2.88 -1.72
C MET A 368 -4.17 3.92 -2.83
N ASP A 369 -5.10 4.04 -3.78
CA ASP A 369 -4.95 4.96 -4.92
C ASP A 369 -6.22 5.74 -5.26
N ALA A 370 -6.08 7.06 -5.17
CA ALA A 370 -7.11 8.02 -5.55
C ALA A 370 -7.36 8.06 -7.07
N ARG A 371 -6.34 7.77 -7.90
CA ARG A 371 -6.49 7.86 -9.36
C ARG A 371 -7.41 6.77 -9.91
N THR A 372 -7.29 5.55 -9.37
CA THR A 372 -8.18 4.43 -9.72
C THR A 372 -9.60 4.59 -9.16
N ALA A 373 -9.75 5.33 -8.07
CA ALA A 373 -11.03 5.56 -7.42
C ALA A 373 -11.79 6.76 -8.00
N ASN A 374 -12.09 6.70 -9.31
CA ASN A 374 -12.92 7.69 -9.97
C ASN A 374 -14.25 7.07 -10.44
N PRO A 375 -15.38 7.82 -10.42
CA PRO A 375 -16.69 7.27 -10.75
C PRO A 375 -16.78 6.68 -12.15
N LYS A 376 -16.19 7.35 -13.14
CA LYS A 376 -16.18 6.90 -14.54
C LYS A 376 -15.58 5.50 -14.68
N ALA A 377 -14.43 5.24 -14.05
CA ALA A 377 -13.78 3.93 -14.08
C ALA A 377 -14.65 2.85 -13.40
N LEU A 378 -15.37 3.19 -12.33
CA LEU A 378 -16.29 2.25 -11.67
C LEU A 378 -17.55 1.99 -12.51
N GLU A 379 -18.05 2.97 -13.25
CA GLU A 379 -19.16 2.82 -14.19
C GLU A 379 -18.78 1.92 -15.37
N GLU A 380 -17.61 2.17 -15.98
CA GLU A 380 -17.02 1.32 -17.02
C GLU A 380 -16.76 -0.11 -16.52
N ALA A 381 -16.37 -0.24 -15.25
CA ALA A 381 -16.27 -1.55 -14.60
C ALA A 381 -17.61 -2.26 -14.48
N ALA A 382 -18.63 -1.55 -14.00
CA ALA A 382 -19.96 -2.09 -13.77
C ALA A 382 -20.62 -2.54 -15.09
N SER A 383 -20.41 -1.79 -16.18
CA SER A 383 -20.88 -2.12 -17.53
C SER A 383 -20.08 -3.25 -18.21
N GLY A 384 -18.92 -3.63 -17.66
CA GLY A 384 -18.05 -4.66 -18.21
C GLY A 384 -17.16 -4.17 -19.35
N THR A 385 -16.99 -2.85 -19.52
CA THR A 385 -16.21 -2.24 -20.60
C THR A 385 -14.78 -1.89 -20.15
N LEU A 386 -14.21 -2.62 -19.19
CA LEU A 386 -12.88 -2.29 -18.65
C LEU A 386 -11.79 -2.39 -19.73
N PRO A 387 -10.87 -1.41 -19.78
CA PRO A 387 -9.85 -1.35 -20.82
C PRO A 387 -8.76 -2.43 -20.69
N SER A 388 -8.53 -3.02 -19.50
CA SER A 388 -7.54 -4.10 -19.31
C SER A 388 -7.76 -4.93 -18.04
N ASN A 389 -7.11 -6.11 -17.95
CA ASN A 389 -7.17 -6.95 -16.73
C ASN A 389 -6.51 -6.32 -15.50
N ASN A 390 -5.56 -5.38 -15.68
CA ASN A 390 -4.92 -4.69 -14.55
C ASN A 390 -5.96 -3.86 -13.78
N TRP A 391 -6.91 -3.25 -14.49
CA TRP A 391 -8.04 -2.54 -13.87
C TRP A 391 -8.96 -3.49 -13.10
N VAL A 392 -9.21 -4.69 -13.63
CA VAL A 392 -10.04 -5.71 -12.96
C VAL A 392 -9.46 -6.07 -11.59
N TRP A 393 -8.15 -6.30 -11.50
CA TRP A 393 -7.48 -6.60 -10.23
C TRP A 393 -7.38 -5.40 -9.30
N SER A 394 -7.11 -4.22 -9.86
CA SER A 394 -7.12 -2.96 -9.10
C SER A 394 -8.47 -2.78 -8.40
N ILE A 395 -9.58 -2.93 -9.10
CA ILE A 395 -10.93 -2.79 -8.52
C ILE A 395 -11.19 -3.83 -7.42
N LEU A 396 -10.71 -5.06 -7.59
CA LEU A 396 -10.91 -6.12 -6.59
C LEU A 396 -10.13 -5.89 -5.29
N THR A 397 -8.97 -5.25 -5.39
CA THR A 397 -8.01 -5.08 -4.29
C THR A 397 -7.93 -3.65 -3.77
N MET A 398 -8.58 -2.69 -4.43
CA MET A 398 -8.73 -1.31 -3.99
C MET A 398 -9.28 -1.27 -2.58
N ALA A 399 -8.54 -0.67 -1.66
CA ALA A 399 -8.87 -0.63 -0.24
C ALA A 399 -9.21 0.77 0.23
N ALA A 400 -8.55 1.81 -0.30
CA ALA A 400 -8.90 3.19 0.02
C ALA A 400 -8.53 4.20 -1.08
N ALA A 401 -9.08 5.40 -0.96
CA ALA A 401 -8.83 6.52 -1.86
C ALA A 401 -8.86 7.86 -1.12
N HIS A 402 -8.03 8.79 -1.59
CA HIS A 402 -8.05 10.18 -1.14
C HIS A 402 -9.01 10.99 -2.00
N LEU A 403 -10.08 11.52 -1.41
CA LEU A 403 -11.04 12.34 -2.16
C LEU A 403 -10.62 13.81 -2.23
N GLY A 404 -9.76 14.24 -1.31
CA GLY A 404 -9.40 15.64 -1.13
C GLY A 404 -10.52 16.47 -0.51
N HIS A 405 -10.16 17.69 -0.09
CA HIS A 405 -11.09 18.63 0.52
C HIS A 405 -11.65 19.59 -0.52
N HIS A 406 -12.88 19.33 -1.00
CA HIS A 406 -13.60 20.22 -1.90
C HIS A 406 -15.13 20.07 -1.73
N PRO A 407 -15.95 21.04 -2.20
CA PRO A 407 -17.41 21.03 -1.98
C PRO A 407 -18.16 19.78 -2.49
N GLY A 408 -17.59 19.07 -3.46
CA GLY A 408 -18.16 17.85 -4.04
C GLY A 408 -17.67 16.55 -3.40
N ALA A 409 -16.77 16.60 -2.41
CA ALA A 409 -16.12 15.40 -1.88
C ALA A 409 -17.11 14.46 -1.16
N SER A 410 -18.10 15.02 -0.46
CA SER A 410 -19.14 14.23 0.21
C SER A 410 -20.02 13.49 -0.80
N GLU A 411 -20.44 14.17 -1.87
CA GLU A 411 -21.24 13.55 -2.94
C GLU A 411 -20.42 12.47 -3.66
N LEU A 412 -19.15 12.75 -3.95
CA LEU A 412 -18.23 11.79 -4.53
C LEU A 412 -18.11 10.53 -3.66
N ALA A 413 -18.00 10.66 -2.33
CA ALA A 413 -17.94 9.51 -1.43
C ALA A 413 -19.19 8.60 -1.56
N TRP A 414 -20.38 9.19 -1.60
CA TRP A 414 -21.63 8.46 -1.80
C TRP A 414 -21.71 7.80 -3.17
N GLN A 415 -21.28 8.50 -4.22
CA GLN A 415 -21.23 7.97 -5.58
C GLN A 415 -20.29 6.75 -5.66
N LEU A 416 -19.10 6.83 -5.09
CA LEU A 416 -18.15 5.70 -5.03
C LEU A 416 -18.73 4.52 -4.24
N GLY A 417 -19.34 4.76 -3.09
CA GLY A 417 -19.99 3.73 -2.28
C GLY A 417 -21.12 2.99 -3.02
N LYS A 418 -21.86 3.71 -3.87
CA LYS A 418 -22.91 3.14 -4.73
C LYS A 418 -22.34 2.29 -5.87
N LEU A 419 -21.34 2.80 -6.58
CA LEU A 419 -20.80 2.18 -7.80
C LEU A 419 -19.91 0.97 -7.51
N TYR A 420 -19.11 1.04 -6.43
CA TYR A 420 -18.07 0.05 -6.17
C TYR A 420 -18.56 -1.40 -6.05
N PRO A 421 -19.67 -1.72 -5.34
CA PRO A 421 -20.15 -3.10 -5.25
C PRO A 421 -20.49 -3.71 -6.61
N GLU A 422 -21.02 -2.93 -7.55
CA GLU A 422 -21.34 -3.38 -8.91
C GLU A 422 -20.09 -3.59 -9.76
N ALA A 423 -19.20 -2.59 -9.77
CA ALA A 423 -17.88 -2.66 -10.40
C ALA A 423 -17.11 -3.91 -9.93
N ARG A 424 -17.08 -4.15 -8.62
CA ARG A 424 -16.39 -5.29 -8.03
C ARG A 424 -17.02 -6.62 -8.45
N ARG A 425 -18.36 -6.72 -8.48
CA ARG A 425 -19.05 -7.94 -8.98
C ARG A 425 -18.73 -8.20 -10.45
N ALA A 426 -18.70 -7.17 -11.28
CA ALA A 426 -18.32 -7.28 -12.68
C ALA A 426 -16.87 -7.75 -12.85
N ALA A 427 -15.94 -7.19 -12.06
CA ALA A 427 -14.55 -7.63 -12.03
C ALA A 427 -14.42 -9.13 -11.67
N VAL A 428 -15.11 -9.60 -10.63
CA VAL A 428 -15.16 -11.05 -10.29
C VAL A 428 -15.66 -11.89 -11.45
N ARG A 429 -16.75 -11.47 -12.13
CA ARG A 429 -17.30 -12.20 -13.27
C ARG A 429 -16.31 -12.27 -14.42
N SER A 430 -15.65 -11.16 -14.75
CA SER A 430 -14.62 -11.10 -15.80
C SER A 430 -13.49 -12.10 -15.53
N LEU A 431 -12.93 -12.12 -14.32
CA LEU A 431 -11.87 -13.08 -13.98
C LEU A 431 -12.34 -14.53 -14.03
N ARG A 432 -13.60 -14.82 -13.68
CA ARG A 432 -14.14 -16.19 -13.76
C ARG A 432 -14.26 -16.64 -15.22
N LEU A 433 -14.76 -15.79 -16.10
CA LEU A 433 -14.85 -16.09 -17.54
C LEU A 433 -13.48 -16.34 -18.16
N GLN A 434 -12.46 -15.64 -17.68
CA GLN A 434 -11.07 -15.83 -18.12
C GLN A 434 -10.35 -17.02 -17.45
N GLY A 435 -10.98 -17.71 -16.49
CA GLY A 435 -10.32 -18.78 -15.72
C GLY A 435 -9.19 -18.30 -14.79
N LEU A 436 -9.14 -16.99 -14.50
CA LEU A 436 -8.15 -16.33 -13.66
C LEU A 436 -8.60 -16.15 -12.22
N TRP A 437 -9.89 -16.34 -11.94
CA TRP A 437 -10.43 -16.22 -10.59
C TRP A 437 -9.75 -17.22 -9.62
N GLY A 438 -9.24 -16.71 -8.51
CA GLY A 438 -8.57 -17.51 -7.47
C GLY A 438 -7.06 -17.76 -7.71
N ARG A 439 -6.50 -17.32 -8.85
CA ARG A 439 -5.06 -17.39 -9.12
C ARG A 439 -4.27 -16.21 -8.53
N GLY A 440 -4.95 -15.07 -8.28
CA GLY A 440 -4.31 -13.85 -7.80
C GLY A 440 -3.80 -12.96 -8.94
N ASP A 441 -3.56 -11.69 -8.63
CA ASP A 441 -3.19 -10.66 -9.61
C ASP A 441 -1.87 -10.97 -10.32
N LEU A 442 -0.86 -11.40 -9.56
CA LEU A 442 0.43 -11.80 -10.10
C LEU A 442 0.31 -12.92 -11.14
N ASP A 443 -0.52 -13.93 -10.88
CA ASP A 443 -0.73 -15.05 -11.79
C ASP A 443 -1.41 -14.58 -13.10
N ALA A 444 -2.33 -13.61 -13.02
CA ALA A 444 -2.95 -13.03 -14.19
C ALA A 444 -1.96 -12.21 -15.04
N GLN A 445 -1.06 -11.46 -14.39
CA GLN A 445 0.00 -10.70 -15.06
C GLN A 445 0.98 -11.63 -15.78
N LEU A 446 1.37 -12.74 -15.15
CA LEU A 446 2.25 -13.73 -15.77
C LEU A 446 1.60 -14.39 -16.99
N VAL A 447 0.28 -14.63 -16.97
CA VAL A 447 -0.47 -15.08 -18.16
C VAL A 447 -0.42 -14.07 -19.30
N GLN A 448 -0.53 -12.77 -19.01
CA GLN A 448 -0.42 -11.72 -20.02
C GLN A 448 0.98 -11.63 -20.64
N GLN A 449 2.02 -11.90 -19.85
CA GLN A 449 3.40 -11.96 -20.32
C GLN A 449 3.73 -13.25 -21.10
N GLY A 450 2.73 -14.06 -21.45
CA GLY A 450 2.92 -15.29 -22.21
C GLY A 450 3.38 -16.48 -21.36
N LEU A 451 3.37 -16.38 -20.03
CA LEU A 451 3.65 -17.54 -19.18
C LEU A 451 2.38 -18.36 -18.95
N SER A 452 2.55 -19.67 -18.87
CA SER A 452 1.49 -20.62 -18.55
C SER A 452 1.80 -21.34 -17.24
N TRP A 453 0.77 -21.57 -16.43
CA TRP A 453 0.91 -22.35 -15.20
C TRP A 453 0.74 -23.83 -15.51
N VAL A 454 1.86 -24.57 -15.49
CA VAL A 454 1.90 -26.00 -15.82
C VAL A 454 2.51 -26.77 -14.66
N LYS A 455 1.74 -27.69 -14.06
CA LYS A 455 2.19 -28.58 -12.96
C LYS A 455 2.82 -27.84 -11.77
N GLY A 456 2.24 -26.71 -11.37
CA GLY A 456 2.68 -25.97 -10.18
C GLY A 456 3.87 -25.04 -10.41
N ARG A 457 4.22 -24.74 -11.66
CA ARG A 457 5.28 -23.79 -12.03
C ARG A 457 4.86 -22.93 -13.23
N TRP A 458 5.41 -21.72 -13.29
CA TRP A 458 5.31 -20.85 -14.47
C TRP A 458 6.29 -21.31 -15.55
N VAL A 459 5.79 -21.48 -16.76
CA VAL A 459 6.57 -21.86 -17.94
C VAL A 459 6.32 -20.83 -19.02
N PHE A 460 7.37 -20.25 -19.58
CA PHE A 460 7.25 -19.33 -20.70
C PHE A 460 6.73 -20.10 -21.92
N ASP A 461 5.60 -19.67 -22.46
CA ASP A 461 5.05 -20.27 -23.67
C ASP A 461 5.70 -19.63 -24.90
N ASN A 462 6.87 -20.15 -25.28
CA ASN A 462 7.59 -19.70 -26.48
C ASN A 462 6.75 -19.78 -27.76
N THR A 463 5.62 -20.51 -27.76
CA THR A 463 4.78 -20.66 -28.96
C THR A 463 3.88 -19.46 -29.25
N ARG A 464 3.66 -18.56 -28.28
CA ARG A 464 2.89 -17.32 -28.47
C ARG A 464 3.74 -16.14 -28.92
N ALA A 465 4.99 -16.05 -28.46
CA ALA A 465 5.90 -14.97 -28.83
C ALA A 465 6.18 -14.93 -30.34
N THR A 466 6.35 -16.11 -30.96
CA THR A 466 6.56 -16.22 -32.41
C THR A 466 5.36 -15.79 -33.24
N LYS A 467 4.13 -15.98 -32.76
CA LYS A 467 2.92 -15.55 -33.48
C LYS A 467 2.65 -14.05 -33.44
N ALA A 468 3.07 -13.36 -32.38
CA ALA A 468 2.93 -11.91 -32.28
C ALA A 468 3.93 -11.21 -33.23
N GLU A 469 5.17 -11.71 -33.32
CA GLU A 469 6.16 -11.20 -34.28
C GLU A 469 5.78 -11.45 -35.75
N ASP A 470 5.12 -12.57 -36.05
CA ASP A 470 4.64 -12.85 -37.41
C ASP A 470 3.46 -11.96 -37.81
N GLN A 471 2.58 -11.58 -36.87
CA GLN A 471 1.46 -10.64 -37.15
C GLN A 471 1.92 -9.20 -37.38
N ASP A 472 2.98 -8.75 -36.70
CA ASP A 472 3.57 -7.43 -36.95
C ASP A 472 4.39 -7.39 -38.25
N ARG A 473 4.86 -8.54 -38.75
CA ARG A 473 5.55 -8.65 -40.05
C ARG A 473 4.61 -8.68 -41.26
N GLU A 474 3.40 -9.22 -41.12
CA GLU A 474 2.44 -9.29 -42.24
C GLU A 474 1.64 -7.97 -42.46
N GLY A 475 1.78 -6.97 -41.57
CA GLY A 475 1.04 -5.70 -41.65
C GLY A 475 1.69 -4.56 -42.45
N VAL A 476 2.95 -4.69 -42.88
CA VAL A 476 3.66 -3.61 -43.60
C VAL A 476 3.78 -3.96 -45.09
N SER A 477 2.74 -3.60 -45.85
CA SER A 477 2.80 -3.61 -47.31
C SER A 477 3.38 -2.26 -47.80
N PRO A 478 4.43 -2.24 -48.65
CA PRO A 478 5.03 -0.99 -49.11
C PRO A 478 4.15 -0.37 -50.22
N GLY A 479 3.23 0.49 -49.81
CA GLY A 479 2.42 1.31 -50.72
C GLY A 479 3.14 2.61 -51.09
N SER A 480 3.62 2.68 -52.32
CA SER A 480 4.07 3.91 -52.99
C SER A 480 2.91 4.92 -53.12
N GLY A 481 3.09 6.14 -52.63
CA GLY A 481 2.12 7.22 -52.78
C GLY A 481 2.80 8.59 -52.82
N ASP A 482 2.88 9.14 -54.03
CA ASP A 482 3.20 10.53 -54.36
C ASP A 482 2.48 11.54 -53.45
N TRP A 483 3.20 12.53 -52.95
CA TRP A 483 2.63 13.75 -52.40
C TRP A 483 3.23 14.96 -53.11
N THR A 484 2.45 15.50 -54.04
CA THR A 484 2.67 16.81 -54.64
C THR A 484 2.22 17.91 -53.70
N SER A 485 3.04 18.95 -53.70
CA SER A 485 2.90 20.27 -53.09
C SER A 485 1.67 21.04 -53.58
N ALA A 486 0.97 21.72 -52.66
CA ALA A 486 0.22 22.94 -52.96
C ALA A 486 0.17 23.86 -51.73
N GLU A 487 0.64 25.09 -51.94
CA GLU A 487 0.61 26.25 -51.06
C GLU A 487 -0.83 26.74 -50.79
N SER A 488 -1.06 27.40 -49.66
CA SER A 488 -1.69 28.74 -49.66
C SER A 488 -1.58 29.41 -48.29
N GLU A 489 -1.11 30.65 -48.36
CA GLU A 489 -0.97 31.65 -47.30
C GLU A 489 -2.32 32.27 -46.91
N ALA A 490 -2.46 32.66 -45.63
CA ALA A 490 -3.09 33.90 -45.13
C ALA A 490 -3.35 33.72 -43.62
N GLY A 491 -3.06 34.62 -42.70
CA GLY A 491 -2.51 35.97 -42.75
C GLY A 491 -2.28 36.43 -41.31
N ALA A 492 -1.27 37.27 -41.12
CA ALA A 492 -0.84 37.76 -39.82
C ALA A 492 -1.66 38.97 -39.32
N GLN A 493 -1.60 39.16 -37.99
CA GLN A 493 -1.38 40.44 -37.30
C GLN A 493 -2.61 41.31 -36.92
N ARG A 494 -2.85 41.49 -35.61
CA ARG A 494 -2.43 42.70 -34.85
C ARG A 494 -2.79 42.67 -33.35
N ARG A 495 -1.99 43.45 -32.62
CA ARG A 495 -1.90 43.72 -31.17
C ARG A 495 -2.99 44.67 -30.64
N GLY A 496 -3.10 44.70 -29.31
CA GLY A 496 -3.43 45.88 -28.49
C GLY A 496 -4.38 45.53 -27.35
N GLU A 497 -3.92 45.27 -26.12
CA GLU A 497 -3.52 46.22 -25.06
C GLU A 497 -4.66 46.58 -24.08
N ASN A 498 -4.32 46.45 -22.79
CA ASN A 498 -4.80 47.15 -21.59
C ASN A 498 -6.03 46.62 -20.81
N GLY A 499 -5.76 46.33 -19.54
CA GLY A 499 -6.74 46.09 -18.48
C GLY A 499 -6.08 45.63 -17.18
N ALA A 500 -5.46 46.56 -16.46
CA ALA A 500 -4.86 46.37 -15.15
C ALA A 500 -5.87 45.83 -14.11
N GLY A 501 -5.39 44.96 -13.22
CA GLY A 501 -6.16 44.40 -12.12
C GLY A 501 -5.24 43.69 -11.13
N ASP A 502 -4.62 44.50 -10.29
CA ASP A 502 -3.89 44.19 -9.07
C ASP A 502 -4.56 43.08 -8.22
N MET A 503 -3.78 42.11 -7.74
CA MET A 503 -4.02 41.34 -6.50
C MET A 503 -2.81 40.48 -6.14
N GLY A 504 -2.05 41.02 -5.18
CA GLY A 504 -1.16 40.41 -4.21
C GLY A 504 -0.87 38.91 -4.27
N GLY A 505 0.42 38.61 -4.40
CA GLY A 505 0.97 37.27 -4.30
C GLY A 505 0.82 36.61 -2.93
N ILE A 506 0.60 35.31 -2.96
CA ILE A 506 0.98 34.38 -1.90
C ILE A 506 1.80 33.28 -2.56
N THR A 507 3.10 33.32 -2.29
CA THR A 507 4.06 32.28 -2.63
C THR A 507 3.81 31.05 -1.76
N THR A 508 3.11 30.05 -2.28
CA THR A 508 3.09 28.70 -1.74
C THR A 508 4.36 27.96 -2.16
N ALA A 509 5.29 27.80 -1.24
CA ALA A 509 6.36 26.82 -1.33
C ALA A 509 5.99 25.62 -0.44
N TYR A 510 5.86 24.45 -1.07
CA TYR A 510 5.74 23.14 -0.43
C TYR A 510 7.12 22.47 -0.32
#